data_AF-A0A967CSP8-F1
#
_entry.id   AF-A0A967CSP8-F1
#
_cell.length_a   1.000
_cell.length_b   1.000
_cell.length_c   1.000
_cell.angle_alpha   90.00
_cell.angle_beta   90.00
_cell.angle_gamma   90.00
#
_symmetry.space_group_name_H-M   'P 1'
#
loop_
_entity.id
_entity.type
_entity.pdbx_description
1 polymer ?
#
loop_
_entity_poly.entity_id
_entity_poly.type
_entity_poly.pdbx_seq_one_letter_code
_entity_poly.pdbx_strand_id
1 'polypeptide(L)' 'TLWPVIAQTYGEKDAAVWWTRWRLFFMACAELFGYDGGNEWWVSHYLFEPRA' A
#
# COMPACT_ATOMS: atom_id res chain seq x y z
N THR A 1 -5.19 -16.41 -8.56
CA THR A 1 -4.04 -15.74 -7.91
C THR A 1 -3.79 -14.40 -8.61
N LEU A 2 -3.06 -13.45 -8.01
CA LEU A 2 -2.79 -12.13 -8.60
C LEU A 2 -1.70 -12.15 -9.70
N TRP A 3 -1.05 -13.29 -9.91
CA TRP A 3 0.04 -13.44 -10.86
C TRP A 3 -0.28 -13.00 -12.30
N PRO A 4 -1.42 -13.36 -12.91
CA PRO A 4 -1.72 -12.95 -14.29
C PRO A 4 -1.78 -11.43 -14.46
N VAL A 5 -2.33 -10.72 -13.48
CA VAL A 5 -2.41 -9.24 -13.47
C VAL A 5 -1.01 -8.65 -13.36
N ILE A 6 -0.18 -9.18 -12.46
CA ILE A 6 1.19 -8.70 -12.26
C ILE A 6 2.04 -8.92 -13.53
N ALA A 7 1.96 -10.10 -14.15
CA ALA A 7 2.67 -10.41 -15.39
C ALA A 7 2.19 -9.53 -16.56
N GLN A 8 0.88 -9.28 -16.66
CA GLN A 8 0.33 -8.37 -17.67
C GLN A 8 0.76 -6.91 -17.46
N THR A 9 0.81 -6.42 -16.22
CA THR A 9 1.15 -5.02 -15.90
C THR A 9 2.64 -4.74 -15.98
N TYR A 10 3.49 -5.65 -15.50
CA TYR A 10 4.93 -5.42 -15.35
C TYR A 10 5.78 -6.21 -16.35
N GLY A 11 5.18 -7.11 -17.13
CA GLY A 11 5.86 -7.98 -18.08
C GLY A 11 6.57 -9.16 -17.40
N GLU A 12 6.70 -10.27 -18.14
CA GLU A 12 7.27 -11.53 -17.62
C GLU A 12 8.66 -11.38 -17.01
N LYS A 13 9.48 -10.46 -17.56
CA LYS A 13 10.85 -10.21 -17.08
C LYS A 13 10.88 -9.59 -15.67
N ASP A 14 9.97 -8.67 -15.37
CA ASP A 14 10.02 -7.87 -14.13
C ASP A 14 8.90 -8.25 -13.14
N ALA A 15 7.95 -9.10 -13.54
CA ALA A 15 6.82 -9.55 -12.73
C ALA A 15 7.24 -10.08 -11.35
N ALA A 16 8.29 -10.90 -11.29
CA ALA A 16 8.78 -11.48 -10.03
C ALA A 16 9.36 -10.42 -9.06
N VAL A 17 10.03 -9.41 -9.61
CA VAL A 17 10.58 -8.29 -8.81
C VAL A 17 9.43 -7.46 -8.24
N TRP A 18 8.45 -7.11 -9.08
CA TRP A 18 7.29 -6.35 -8.64
C TRP A 18 6.39 -7.10 -7.68
N TRP A 19 6.26 -8.41 -7.83
CA TRP A 19 5.60 -9.27 -6.85
C TRP A 19 6.21 -9.12 -5.46
N THR A 20 7.55 -9.18 -5.38
CA THR A 20 8.27 -9.02 -4.11
C THR A 20 8.12 -7.62 -3.54
N ARG A 21 8.19 -6.57 -4.39
CA ARG A 21 7.99 -5.18 -3.96
C ARG A 21 6.62 -4.95 -3.35
N TRP A 22 5.56 -5.45 -3.99
CA TRP A 22 4.20 -5.34 -3.45
C TRP A 22 4.06 -6.08 -2.12
N ARG A 23 4.65 -7.28 -1.98
CA ARG A 23 4.66 -7.98 -0.70
C ARG A 23 5.35 -7.16 0.40
N LEU A 24 6.53 -6.62 0.11
CA LEU A 24 7.27 -5.78 1.06
C LEU A 24 6.47 -4.52 1.43
N PHE A 25 5.83 -3.87 0.46
CA PHE A 25 4.98 -2.71 0.70
C PHE A 25 3.83 -3.04 1.65
N PHE A 26 3.05 -4.09 1.38
CA PHE A 26 1.93 -4.45 2.24
C PHE A 26 2.35 -4.91 3.63
N MET A 27 3.48 -5.61 3.76
CA MET A 27 4.06 -5.93 5.08
C MET A 27 4.44 -4.65 5.82
N ALA A 28 5.13 -3.71 5.18
CA ALA A 28 5.49 -2.43 5.79
C ALA A 28 4.26 -1.62 6.21
N CYS A 29 3.19 -1.58 5.39
CA CYS A 29 1.94 -0.93 5.77
C CYS A 29 1.27 -1.61 6.97
N ALA A 30 1.25 -2.96 7.01
CA ALA A 30 0.66 -3.69 8.13
C ALA A 30 1.38 -3.38 9.45
N GLU A 31 2.72 -3.35 9.45
CA GLU A 31 3.50 -2.98 10.64
C GLU A 31 3.29 -1.51 11.02
N LEU A 32 3.37 -0.60 10.05
CA LEU A 32 3.23 0.84 10.31
C LEU A 32 1.86 1.18 10.90
N PHE A 33 0.77 0.74 10.26
CA PHE A 33 -0.57 1.04 10.73
C PHE A 33 -1.03 0.14 11.89
N GLY A 34 -0.33 -0.97 12.16
CA GLY A 34 -0.61 -1.85 13.30
C GLY A 34 0.18 -1.48 14.57
N TYR A 35 1.20 -0.64 14.45
CA TYR A 35 2.06 -0.27 15.56
C TYR A 35 1.29 0.41 16.69
N ASP A 36 1.61 0.05 17.93
CA ASP A 36 0.92 0.45 19.16
C ASP A 36 -0.62 0.38 19.07
N GLY A 37 -1.11 -0.72 18.50
CA GLY A 37 -2.55 -0.94 18.30
C GLY A 37 -3.19 0.01 17.27
N GLY A 38 -2.38 0.59 16.38
CA GLY A 38 -2.82 1.54 15.34
C GLY A 38 -3.05 2.96 15.85
N ASN A 39 -2.39 3.36 16.95
CA ASN A 39 -2.56 4.67 17.59
C ASN A 39 -1.41 5.66 17.30
N GLU A 40 -0.57 5.39 16.30
CA GLU A 40 0.53 6.30 15.92
C GLU A 40 0.38 6.87 14.51
N TRP A 41 -0.15 6.09 13.56
CA TRP A 41 -0.35 6.51 12.17
C TRP A 41 -1.80 6.35 11.74
N TRP A 42 -2.40 7.43 11.20
CA TRP A 42 -3.81 7.47 10.83
C TRP A 42 -4.05 8.01 9.42
N VAL A 43 -5.29 7.81 8.96
CA VAL A 43 -5.84 8.46 7.77
C VAL A 43 -6.91 9.45 8.23
N SER A 44 -6.72 10.74 7.92
CA SER A 44 -7.64 11.80 8.31
C SER A 44 -8.39 12.36 7.11
N HIS A 45 -9.71 12.55 7.25
CA HIS A 45 -10.55 13.14 6.22
C HIS A 45 -10.96 14.55 6.67
N TYR A 46 -10.70 15.56 5.84
CA TYR A 46 -11.00 16.96 6.13
C TYR A 46 -11.93 17.54 5.06
N LEU A 47 -12.95 18.29 5.49
CA LEU A 47 -13.80 19.11 4.65
C LEU A 47 -13.68 20.57 5.11
N PHE A 48 -13.32 21.46 4.21
CA PHE A 48 -13.07 22.87 4.50
C PHE A 48 -14.21 23.76 3.98
N GLU A 49 -14.37 24.93 4.60
CA GLU A 49 -15.25 26.00 4.13
C GLU A 49 -14.55 27.36 4.22
N PRO A 50 -15.03 28.39 3.48
CA PRO A 50 -14.47 29.74 3.55
C PRO A 50 -14.54 30.32 4.96
N ARG A 51 -13.46 31.00 5.37
CA ARG A 51 -13.44 31.77 6.62
C ARG A 51 -14.18 33.10 6.42
N ALA A 52 -15.09 33.44 7.33
CA ALA A 52 -15.77 34.74 7.38
C ALA A 52 -14.82 35.89 7.75
#